data_AF-A0A8T5QS46-F1
#
_entry.id   AF-A0A8T5QS46-F1
#
_cell.length_a   1.000
_cell.length_b   1.000
_cell.length_c   1.000
_cell.angle_alpha   90.00
_cell.angle_beta   90.00
_cell.angle_gamma   90.00
#
_symmetry.space_group_name_H-M   'P 1'
#
loop_
_entity.id
_entity.type
_entity.pdbx_description
1 polymer ?
#
loop_
_entity_poly.entity_id
_entity_poly.type
_entity_poly.pdbx_seq_one_letter_code
_entity_poly.pdbx_strand_id
1 'polypeptide(L)'
;MRLFSLIIGLILIKIAIAQYATGCIYWYNFGLLGAWLLFDYLSHIKGNKTTLDLLFDKKIKKFIILYIALAVFGSILELIGNVGLHLWGYSYLSPFQLYFLAPIFYPFILMSFREMFMFVKSIVKNFPASVIASMILGIIIWELPNIFS
;
A
#
# COMPACT_ATOMS: atom_id res chain seq x y z
N MET A 1 14.61 -14.08 9.30
CA MET A 1 14.23 -12.64 9.20
C MET A 1 13.02 -12.39 8.31
N ARG A 2 12.92 -12.97 7.11
CA ARG A 2 11.76 -12.74 6.21
C ARG A 2 10.42 -13.35 6.66
N LEU A 3 10.46 -14.48 7.37
CA LEU A 3 9.24 -15.04 7.98
C LEU A 3 8.59 -14.07 8.99
N PHE A 4 9.39 -13.19 9.60
CA PHE A 4 8.90 -12.17 10.53
C PHE A 4 8.04 -11.12 9.83
N SER A 5 8.38 -10.71 8.59
CA SER A 5 7.54 -9.76 7.84
C SER A 5 6.19 -10.37 7.48
N LEU A 6 6.14 -11.66 7.13
CA LEU A 6 4.87 -12.38 6.94
C LEU A 6 4.03 -12.37 8.23
N ILE A 7 4.62 -12.79 9.36
CA ILE A 7 3.91 -12.90 10.64
C ILE A 7 3.38 -11.53 11.07
N ILE A 8 4.23 -10.50 11.05
CA ILE A 8 3.81 -9.12 11.36
C ILE A 8 2.76 -8.64 10.38
N GLY A 9 2.94 -8.87 9.08
CA GLY A 9 2.00 -8.46 8.05
C GLY A 9 0.60 -9.01 8.32
N LEU A 10 0.50 -10.31 8.62
CA LEU A 10 -0.77 -10.95 8.97
C LEU A 10 -1.37 -10.43 10.28
N ILE A 11 -0.54 -10.15 11.30
CA ILE A 11 -1.00 -9.56 12.57
C ILE A 11 -1.58 -8.16 12.32
N LEU A 12 -0.88 -7.31 11.55
CA LEU A 12 -1.32 -5.97 11.23
C LEU A 12 -2.62 -5.97 10.41
N ILE A 13 -2.77 -6.89 9.45
CA ILE A 13 -4.02 -7.06 8.70
C ILE A 13 -5.16 -7.47 9.65
N LYS A 14 -4.93 -8.39 10.60
CA LYS A 14 -5.95 -8.75 11.59
C LYS A 14 -6.35 -7.56 12.49
N ILE A 15 -5.38 -6.76 12.92
CA ILE A 15 -5.63 -5.53 13.69
C ILE A 15 -6.44 -4.55 12.85
N ALA A 16 -6.10 -4.38 11.57
CA ALA A 16 -6.84 -3.52 10.64
C ALA A 16 -8.31 -3.95 10.51
N ILE A 17 -8.56 -5.25 10.31
CA ILE A 17 -9.93 -5.80 10.23
C ILE A 17 -10.69 -5.56 11.54
N ALA A 18 -10.06 -5.81 12.70
CA ALA A 18 -10.69 -5.59 13.99
C ALA A 18 -11.03 -4.11 14.24
N GLN A 19 -10.13 -3.19 13.86
CA GLN A 19 -10.37 -1.75 13.95
C GLN A 19 -11.44 -1.26 12.97
N TYR A 20 -11.49 -1.84 11.77
CA TYR A 20 -12.52 -1.54 10.80
C TYR A 20 -13.91 -1.92 11.35
N ALA A 21 -14.04 -3.11 11.93
CA ALA A 21 -15.28 -3.60 12.53
C ALA A 21 -15.80 -2.73 13.69
N THR A 22 -14.93 -1.99 14.37
CA THR A 22 -15.31 -1.06 15.43
C THR A 22 -15.51 0.38 14.94
N GLY A 23 -15.46 0.62 13.63
CA GLY A 23 -15.57 1.96 13.03
C GLY A 23 -14.38 2.87 13.30
N CYS A 24 -13.24 2.32 13.74
CA CYS A 24 -12.04 3.11 14.04
C CYS A 24 -11.39 3.55 12.73
N ILE A 25 -11.39 4.86 12.46
CA ILE A 25 -10.85 5.44 11.23
C ILE A 25 -9.40 5.06 10.96
N TYR A 26 -8.58 4.73 11.98
CA TYR A 26 -7.15 4.42 11.81
C TYR A 26 -6.85 3.01 11.29
N TRP A 27 -7.88 2.20 11.03
CA TRP A 27 -7.73 0.84 10.51
C TRP A 27 -6.83 0.76 9.27
N TYR A 28 -6.89 1.77 8.40
CA TYR A 28 -6.13 1.81 7.14
C TYR A 28 -4.61 1.86 7.38
N ASN A 29 -4.13 2.46 8.48
CA ASN A 29 -2.68 2.54 8.77
C ASN A 29 -2.08 1.14 8.95
N PHE A 30 -2.77 0.30 9.72
CA PHE A 30 -2.37 -1.09 9.96
C PHE A 30 -2.56 -1.94 8.70
N GLY A 31 -3.63 -1.70 7.95
CA GLY A 31 -3.89 -2.38 6.68
C GLY A 31 -2.77 -2.13 5.67
N LEU A 32 -2.32 -0.88 5.54
CA LEU A 32 -1.24 -0.48 4.64
C LEU A 32 0.10 -1.09 4.96
N LEU A 33 0.52 -0.99 6.22
CA LEU A 33 1.76 -1.60 6.68
C LEU A 33 1.71 -3.13 6.55
N GLY A 34 0.56 -3.72 6.87
CA GLY A 34 0.35 -5.15 6.77
C GLY A 34 0.40 -5.67 5.33
N ALA A 35 -0.30 -5.01 4.42
CA ALA A 35 -0.30 -5.33 2.99
C ALA A 35 1.10 -5.20 2.39
N TRP A 36 1.82 -4.13 2.73
CA TRP A 36 3.20 -3.93 2.29
C TRP A 36 4.08 -5.11 2.70
N LEU A 37 4.11 -5.47 3.98
CA LEU A 37 4.95 -6.56 4.47
C LEU A 37 4.56 -7.92 3.88
N LEU A 38 3.27 -8.15 3.63
CA LEU A 38 2.77 -9.36 3.00
C LEU A 38 3.25 -9.46 1.54
N PHE A 39 3.10 -8.39 0.75
CA PHE A 39 3.52 -8.39 -0.65
C PHE A 39 5.03 -8.36 -0.81
N ASP A 40 5.76 -7.70 0.09
CA ASP A 40 7.22 -7.81 0.20
C ASP A 40 7.63 -9.27 0.33
N TYR A 41 7.03 -9.99 1.29
CA TYR A 41 7.35 -11.40 1.51
C TYR A 41 7.03 -12.28 0.30
N LEU A 42 5.84 -12.13 -0.29
CA LEU A 42 5.42 -12.90 -1.46
C LEU A 42 6.32 -12.64 -2.67
N SER A 43 6.67 -11.37 -2.91
CA SER A 43 7.56 -10.97 -4.00
C SER A 43 8.99 -11.50 -3.77
N HIS A 44 9.47 -11.48 -2.54
CA HIS A 44 10.78 -11.99 -2.16
C HIS A 44 10.91 -13.51 -2.38
N ILE A 45 9.90 -14.32 -2.03
CA ILE A 45 9.93 -15.78 -2.29
C ILE A 45 10.04 -16.07 -3.79
N LYS A 46 9.53 -15.18 -4.65
CA LYS A 46 9.65 -15.29 -6.11
C LYS A 46 11.01 -14.80 -6.64
N GLY A 47 11.94 -14.44 -5.76
CA GLY A 47 13.29 -13.96 -6.13
C GLY A 47 13.33 -12.51 -6.58
N ASN A 48 12.26 -11.73 -6.37
CA ASN A 48 12.25 -10.31 -6.72
C ASN A 48 12.99 -9.47 -5.67
N LYS A 49 13.59 -8.36 -6.10
CA LYS A 49 14.16 -7.34 -5.22
C LYS A 49 13.07 -6.43 -4.65
N THR A 50 12.89 -6.45 -3.35
CA THR A 50 11.80 -5.78 -2.64
C THR A 50 12.28 -4.52 -1.93
N THR A 51 11.36 -3.71 -1.38
CA THR A 51 11.76 -2.48 -0.68
C THR A 51 12.35 -2.77 0.69
N LEU A 52 11.89 -3.82 1.37
CA LEU A 52 12.42 -4.23 2.66
C LEU A 52 13.85 -4.81 2.53
N ASP A 53 14.25 -5.34 1.36
CA ASP A 53 15.66 -5.68 1.05
C ASP A 53 16.60 -4.49 1.28
N LEU A 54 16.17 -3.25 1.01
CA LEU A 54 17.02 -2.08 1.23
C LEU A 54 17.36 -1.87 2.72
N LEU A 55 16.44 -2.23 3.62
CA LEU A 55 16.67 -2.14 5.06
C LEU A 55 17.60 -3.25 5.55
N PHE A 56 17.37 -4.49 5.11
CA PHE A 56 18.20 -5.64 5.51
C PHE A 56 19.63 -5.56 4.96
N ASP A 57 19.81 -5.01 3.75
CA ASP A 57 21.13 -4.76 3.14
C ASP A 57 21.87 -3.56 3.75
N LYS A 58 21.35 -2.96 4.84
CA LYS A 58 21.87 -1.72 5.45
C LYS A 58 21.94 -0.53 4.48
N LYS A 59 21.15 -0.53 3.40
CA LYS A 59 21.06 0.57 2.41
C LYS A 59 20.02 1.61 2.85
N ILE A 60 20.07 2.02 4.12
CA ILE A 60 19.08 2.90 4.77
C ILE A 60 18.93 4.22 4.01
N LYS A 61 20.03 4.83 3.55
CA LYS A 61 19.98 6.08 2.75
C LYS A 61 19.13 5.92 1.48
N LYS A 62 19.25 4.78 0.78
CA LYS A 62 18.45 4.52 -0.43
C LYS A 62 16.98 4.30 -0.10
N PHE A 63 16.70 3.63 1.02
CA PHE A 63 15.32 3.46 1.50
C PHE A 63 14.67 4.81 1.83
N ILE A 64 15.36 5.69 2.58
CA ILE A 64 14.83 7.02 2.94
C ILE A 64 14.57 7.87 1.69
N ILE A 65 15.50 7.88 0.72
CA ILE A 65 15.30 8.63 -0.54
C ILE A 65 14.07 8.10 -1.29
N LEU A 66 13.93 6.77 -1.41
CA LEU A 66 12.76 6.15 -2.03
C LEU A 66 11.47 6.52 -1.28
N TYR A 67 11.50 6.46 0.05
CA TYR A 67 10.36 6.79 0.89
C TYR A 67 9.88 8.22 0.66
N ILE A 68 10.80 9.18 0.69
CA ILE A 68 10.49 10.60 0.45
C ILE A 68 9.95 10.80 -0.96
N ALA A 69 10.58 10.17 -1.97
CA ALA A 69 10.11 10.28 -3.35
C ALA A 69 8.68 9.75 -3.51
N LEU A 70 8.36 8.62 -2.87
CA LEU A 70 7.00 8.06 -2.90
C LEU A 70 6.01 8.90 -2.10
N ALA A 71 6.42 9.53 -1.01
CA ALA A 71 5.57 10.43 -0.23
C ALA A 71 5.17 11.64 -1.09
N VAL A 72 6.14 12.29 -1.74
CA VAL A 72 5.91 13.42 -2.65
C VAL A 72 5.01 12.99 -3.82
N PHE A 73 5.29 11.84 -4.44
CA PHE A 73 4.48 11.33 -5.55
C PHE A 73 3.03 11.03 -5.12
N GLY A 74 2.84 10.41 -3.95
CA GLY A 74 1.53 10.14 -3.39
C GLY A 74 0.73 11.42 -3.11
N SER A 75 1.36 12.45 -2.52
CA SER A 75 0.73 13.74 -2.30
C SER A 75 0.33 14.44 -3.60
N ILE A 76 1.14 14.32 -4.67
CA ILE A 76 0.77 14.84 -5.99
C ILE A 76 -0.45 14.10 -6.55
N LEU A 77 -0.49 12.76 -6.43
CA LEU A 77 -1.65 11.98 -6.87
C LEU A 77 -2.92 12.33 -6.10
N GLU A 78 -2.84 12.52 -4.79
CA GLU A 78 -3.96 12.96 -3.97
C GLU A 78 -4.45 14.34 -4.41
N LEU A 79 -3.53 15.29 -4.63
CA LEU A 79 -3.87 16.64 -5.10
C LEU A 79 -4.60 16.59 -6.45
N ILE A 80 -4.08 15.82 -7.40
CA ILE A 80 -4.71 15.63 -8.72
C ILE A 80 -6.09 14.99 -8.56
N GLY A 81 -6.22 13.96 -7.74
CA GLY A 81 -7.49 13.28 -7.47
C GLY A 81 -8.52 14.22 -6.86
N ASN A 82 -8.12 15.03 -5.87
CA ASN A 82 -9.01 15.99 -5.22
C ASN A 82 -9.47 17.10 -6.18
N VAL A 83 -8.57 17.65 -7.00
CA VAL A 83 -8.93 18.60 -8.05
C VAL A 83 -9.89 17.97 -9.06
N GLY A 84 -9.62 16.74 -9.51
CA GLY A 84 -10.49 16.01 -10.43
C GLY A 84 -11.90 15.80 -9.87
N LEU A 85 -12.01 15.41 -8.60
CA LEU A 85 -13.30 15.24 -7.91
C LEU A 85 -14.05 16.57 -7.75
N HIS A 86 -13.35 17.65 -7.39
CA HIS A 86 -13.95 18.99 -7.33
C HIS A 86 -14.48 19.46 -8.68
N LEU A 87 -13.74 19.22 -9.77
CA LEU A 87 -14.18 19.54 -11.14
C LEU A 87 -15.42 18.74 -11.56
N TRP A 88 -15.64 17.56 -10.98
CA TRP A 88 -16.85 16.76 -11.16
C TRP A 88 -17.97 17.05 -10.17
N GLY A 89 -17.85 18.10 -9.36
CA GLY A 89 -18.91 18.55 -8.45
C GLY A 89 -19.02 17.74 -7.15
N TYR A 90 -18.03 16.91 -6.83
CA TYR A 90 -17.98 16.22 -5.54
C TYR A 90 -17.36 17.11 -4.47
N SER A 91 -18.15 17.48 -3.46
CA SER A 91 -17.72 18.23 -2.28
C SER A 91 -16.99 17.34 -1.27
N TYR A 92 -15.81 16.81 -1.61
CA TYR A 92 -15.08 15.94 -0.69
C TYR A 92 -14.20 16.75 0.27
N LEU A 93 -14.71 17.01 1.48
CA LEU A 93 -13.92 17.53 2.60
C LEU A 93 -13.42 16.36 3.45
N SER A 94 -12.22 15.87 3.14
CA SER A 94 -11.50 14.96 4.03
C SER A 94 -11.22 15.67 5.37
N PRO A 95 -11.51 15.06 6.54
CA PRO A 95 -11.21 15.67 7.83
C PRO A 95 -9.73 16.08 7.92
N PHE A 96 -9.47 17.26 8.49
CA PHE A 96 -8.15 17.90 8.55
C PHE A 96 -7.01 16.99 9.06
N GLN A 97 -7.33 16.00 9.89
CA GLN A 97 -6.37 15.04 10.44
C GLN A 97 -5.86 14.01 9.40
N LEU A 98 -6.66 13.67 8.38
CA LEU A 98 -6.23 12.81 7.28
C LEU A 98 -5.17 13.51 6.41
N TYR A 99 -5.25 14.84 6.23
CA TYR A 99 -4.29 15.60 5.44
C TYR A 99 -2.85 15.55 5.97
N PHE A 100 -2.65 15.46 7.29
CA PHE A 100 -1.30 15.42 7.87
C PHE A 100 -0.72 14.02 7.95
N LEU A 101 -1.56 13.01 8.15
CA LEU A 101 -1.11 11.61 8.29
C LEU A 101 -1.01 10.90 6.94
N ALA A 102 -1.90 11.20 5.98
CA ALA A 102 -1.93 10.51 4.69
C ALA A 102 -0.59 10.56 3.92
N PRO A 103 0.14 11.69 3.87
CA PRO A 103 1.46 11.74 3.22
C PRO A 103 2.50 10.78 3.80
N ILE A 104 2.42 10.51 5.11
CA ILE A 104 3.31 9.56 5.79
C ILE A 104 3.00 8.13 5.35
N PHE A 105 1.73 7.83 5.04
CA PHE A 105 1.29 6.48 4.69
C PHE A 105 1.27 6.18 3.18
N TYR A 106 1.30 7.21 2.30
CA TYR A 106 1.41 7.02 0.85
C TYR A 106 2.56 6.14 0.37
N PRO A 107 3.77 6.26 0.91
CA PRO A 107 4.86 5.35 0.57
C PRO A 107 4.46 3.89 0.72
N PHE A 108 3.76 3.51 1.80
CA PHE A 108 3.35 2.12 2.02
C PHE A 108 2.31 1.64 1.00
N ILE A 109 1.38 2.51 0.57
CA ILE A 109 0.44 2.18 -0.51
C ILE A 109 1.20 1.83 -1.79
N LEU A 110 2.12 2.71 -2.18
CA LEU A 110 2.87 2.60 -3.42
C LEU A 110 3.87 1.45 -3.39
N MET A 111 4.53 1.21 -2.25
CA MET A 111 5.40 0.05 -2.05
C MET A 111 4.61 -1.26 -2.12
N SER A 112 3.43 -1.33 -1.48
CA SER A 112 2.53 -2.49 -1.56
C SER A 112 2.14 -2.79 -3.01
N PHE A 113 1.72 -1.76 -3.75
CA PHE A 113 1.36 -1.90 -5.17
C PHE A 113 2.53 -2.37 -6.02
N ARG A 114 3.72 -1.79 -5.83
CA ARG A 114 4.95 -2.21 -6.53
C ARG A 114 5.25 -3.68 -6.28
N GLU A 115 5.19 -4.12 -5.03
CA GLU A 115 5.56 -5.48 -4.64
C GLU A 115 4.54 -6.50 -5.10
N MET A 116 3.25 -6.17 -5.00
CA MET A 116 2.16 -6.93 -5.61
C MET A 116 2.35 -7.05 -7.11
N PHE A 117 2.63 -5.94 -7.81
CA PHE A 117 2.89 -5.97 -9.24
C PHE A 117 4.07 -6.85 -9.62
N MET A 118 5.19 -6.75 -8.89
CA MET A 118 6.36 -7.59 -9.11
C MET A 118 6.05 -9.08 -8.86
N PHE A 119 5.25 -9.38 -7.83
CA PHE A 119 4.78 -10.73 -7.56
C PHE A 119 3.90 -11.26 -8.70
N VAL A 120 2.87 -10.52 -9.11
CA VAL A 120 1.97 -10.91 -10.21
C VAL A 120 2.75 -11.07 -11.51
N LYS A 121 3.67 -10.15 -11.82
CA LYS A 121 4.53 -10.21 -13.01
C LYS A 121 5.40 -11.46 -13.04
N SER A 122 5.87 -11.93 -11.88
CA SER A 122 6.66 -13.17 -11.78
C SER A 122 5.84 -14.43 -12.16
N ILE A 123 4.50 -14.36 -12.07
CA ILE A 123 3.58 -15.46 -12.38
C ILE A 123 3.07 -15.33 -13.81
N VAL A 124 2.48 -14.18 -14.15
CA VAL A 124 1.75 -13.97 -15.41
C VAL A 124 2.69 -13.67 -16.58
N LYS A 125 3.88 -13.13 -16.31
CA LYS A 125 4.97 -12.77 -17.28
C LYS A 125 4.60 -11.74 -18.35
N ASN A 126 3.33 -11.63 -18.75
CA ASN A 126 2.81 -10.62 -19.68
C ASN A 126 2.61 -9.28 -18.94
N PHE A 127 3.25 -8.22 -19.42
CA PHE A 127 3.24 -6.92 -18.73
C PHE A 127 1.83 -6.30 -18.62
N PRO A 128 1.08 -6.09 -19.73
CA PRO A 128 -0.30 -5.59 -19.65
C PRO A 128 -1.19 -6.39 -18.70
N ALA A 129 -1.19 -7.72 -18.83
CA ALA A 129 -1.99 -8.59 -17.98
C ALA A 129 -1.58 -8.50 -16.50
N SER A 130 -0.28 -8.33 -16.21
CA SER A 130 0.22 -8.14 -14.85
C SER A 130 -0.25 -6.82 -14.25
N VAL A 131 -0.27 -5.75 -15.04
CA VAL A 131 -0.80 -4.45 -14.60
C VAL A 131 -2.28 -4.60 -14.24
N ILE A 132 -3.09 -5.13 -15.16
CA ILE A 132 -4.53 -5.31 -14.96
C ILE A 132 -4.82 -6.18 -13.74
N ALA A 133 -4.17 -7.35 -13.64
CA ALA A 133 -4.36 -8.25 -12.51
C ALA A 133 -3.95 -7.61 -11.17
N SER A 134 -2.89 -6.82 -11.14
CA SER A 134 -2.46 -6.11 -9.93
C SER A 134 -3.46 -5.01 -9.55
N MET A 135 -4.03 -4.29 -10.52
CA MET A 135 -5.08 -3.31 -10.28
C MET A 135 -6.33 -3.98 -9.71
N ILE A 136 -6.78 -5.09 -10.31
CA ILE A 136 -7.95 -5.85 -9.83
C ILE A 136 -7.72 -6.36 -8.41
N LEU A 137 -6.56 -6.96 -8.13
CA LEU A 137 -6.22 -7.42 -6.78
C LEU A 137 -6.17 -6.26 -5.78
N GLY A 138 -5.61 -5.11 -6.18
CA GLY A 138 -5.62 -3.90 -5.37
C GLY A 138 -7.05 -3.47 -5.02
N ILE A 139 -7.93 -3.36 -6.02
CA ILE A 139 -9.34 -3.00 -5.81
C ILE A 139 -10.02 -4.00 -4.87
N ILE A 140 -9.87 -5.31 -5.10
CA ILE A 140 -10.47 -6.34 -4.25
C ILE A 140 -10.02 -6.20 -2.81
N ILE A 141 -8.72 -6.02 -2.56
CA ILE A 141 -8.17 -5.87 -1.20
C ILE A 141 -8.71 -4.63 -0.51
N TRP A 142 -8.88 -3.54 -1.25
CA TRP A 142 -9.34 -2.26 -0.73
C TRP A 142 -10.84 -2.16 -0.53
N GLU A 143 -11.62 -2.83 -1.38
CA GLU A 143 -13.09 -2.83 -1.32
C GLU A 143 -13.66 -3.97 -0.45
N LEU A 144 -12.87 -5.02 -0.19
CA LEU A 144 -13.28 -6.13 0.69
C LEU A 144 -13.88 -5.66 2.02
N PRO A 145 -13.29 -4.69 2.74
CA PRO A 145 -13.89 -4.16 3.97
C PRO A 145 -15.27 -3.53 3.74
N ASN A 146 -15.45 -2.76 2.66
CA ASN A 146 -16.68 -2.03 2.34
C ASN A 146 -17.85 -2.93 1.92
N ILE A 147 -17.57 -4.15 1.43
CA ILE A 147 -18.62 -5.10 1.02
C ILE A 147 -19.33 -5.72 2.24
N PHE A 148 -18.67 -5.74 3.40
CA PHE A 148 -19.17 -6.39 4.62
C PHE A 148 -19.63 -5.40 5.71
N SER A 149 -19.69 -4.10 5.41
CA SER A 149 -20.26 -3.03 6.24
C SER A 149 -21.68 -2.67 5.80
#